data_AF-A0A8H6P0I9-F1
#
_entry.id   AF-A0A8H6P0I9-F1
#
_cell.length_a   1.000
_cell.length_b   1.000
_cell.length_c   1.000
_cell.angle_alpha   90.00
_cell.angle_beta   90.00
_cell.angle_gamma   90.00
#
_symmetry.space_group_name_H-M   'P 1'
#
loop_
_entity.id
_entity.type
_entity.pdbx_description
1 polymer ?
#
loop_
_entity_poly.entity_id
_entity_poly.type
_entity_poly.pdbx_seq_one_letter_code
_entity_poly.pdbx_strand_id
1 'polypeptide(L)'
;MGASRSSPSSSAADLEQPPEPPSQSKYPRCYGDVVPSVCSDRPEDFYDELYEHIYFVQHANQDCIVAFQCCEKENPRVDPEEWFLIAERIPRVYEYLAHSTNTPNVDVDQPIDLHPRIVKYLGRLPVGYLLEKLDPGPLHATTLPLLTTFPASRTSSDDKDFSDNGDREPLLLLYYRWALQSLAMLAFLHEHGVYLMDFSSSTIWIRDDLSIALSGFVNATIPSDEWPYSPDGTRYETEIYYPTNPDSGHPELSPKIDLSDWATFVWQLMRKDASSHGAKRWVMPTDPLDPTEMPGEVNAWEYHKQRLNEGKLQLLEEERLGPMLVKAWKGEYENAREILQEVRSYLQQIGVRMDGEDEVLLDDGRKWEDVFTVVQTDGARRGREIRYNDIHR
;
A
#
# COMPACT_ATOMS: atom_id res chain seq x y z
N MET A 1 -53.83 -40.13 62.12
CA MET A 1 -53.88 -39.40 60.82
C MET A 1 -52.48 -38.87 60.56
N GLY A 2 -51.95 -39.11 59.35
CA GLY A 2 -50.67 -38.57 58.87
C GLY A 2 -49.48 -39.53 59.00
N ALA A 3 -49.20 -40.26 57.92
CA ALA A 3 -47.93 -40.95 57.60
C ALA A 3 -46.78 -39.91 57.43
N SER A 4 -45.48 -40.19 57.34
CA SER A 4 -44.63 -41.35 57.01
C SER A 4 -43.22 -41.13 57.61
N ARG A 5 -42.49 -42.15 58.10
CA ARG A 5 -41.31 -42.82 57.44
C ARG A 5 -40.47 -41.90 56.52
N SER A 6 -39.13 -41.90 56.43
CA SER A 6 -37.97 -42.43 57.17
C SER A 6 -36.74 -42.20 56.25
N SER A 7 -35.69 -41.48 56.72
CA SER A 7 -34.25 -41.57 56.35
C SER A 7 -33.79 -41.28 54.90
N PRO A 8 -32.49 -41.06 54.59
CA PRO A 8 -31.40 -40.40 55.33
C PRO A 8 -30.63 -39.33 54.49
N SER A 9 -29.72 -38.62 55.17
CA SER A 9 -28.48 -37.97 54.69
C SER A 9 -28.17 -37.96 53.17
N SER A 10 -28.05 -36.76 52.61
CA SER A 10 -27.02 -36.44 51.61
C SER A 10 -26.61 -34.98 51.78
N SER A 11 -25.31 -34.77 52.01
CA SER A 11 -24.62 -33.49 51.86
C SER A 11 -24.97 -32.84 50.53
N ALA A 12 -25.77 -31.78 50.56
CA ALA A 12 -25.95 -30.91 49.41
C ALA A 12 -24.64 -30.13 49.22
N ALA A 13 -23.98 -30.47 48.12
CA ALA A 13 -22.77 -29.86 47.63
C ALA A 13 -22.86 -28.34 47.62
N ASP A 14 -21.72 -27.70 47.88
CA ASP A 14 -21.44 -26.33 47.48
C ASP A 14 -22.00 -26.11 46.08
N LEU A 15 -22.90 -25.12 45.98
CA LEU A 15 -23.31 -24.59 44.69
C LEU A 15 -22.05 -24.00 44.06
N GLU A 16 -21.41 -24.75 43.17
CA GLU A 16 -20.44 -24.20 42.23
C GLU A 16 -21.07 -22.97 41.61
N GLN A 17 -20.54 -21.80 41.96
CA GLN A 17 -20.78 -20.59 41.19
C GLN A 17 -20.42 -20.92 39.74
N PRO A 18 -21.24 -20.50 38.75
CA PRO A 18 -20.85 -20.62 37.36
C PRO A 18 -19.49 -19.93 37.21
N PRO A 19 -18.52 -20.54 36.50
CA PRO A 19 -17.22 -19.91 36.30
C PRO A 19 -17.44 -18.52 35.70
N GLU A 20 -16.79 -17.51 36.27
CA GLU A 20 -16.77 -16.18 35.67
C GLU A 20 -16.38 -16.30 34.19
N PRO A 21 -17.05 -15.56 33.28
CA PRO A 21 -16.74 -15.64 31.86
C PRO A 21 -15.28 -15.22 31.65
N PRO A 22 -14.46 -16.03 30.96
CA PRO A 22 -13.12 -15.60 30.62
C PRO A 22 -13.23 -14.63 29.45
N SER A 23 -13.09 -13.33 29.66
CA SER A 23 -12.88 -12.42 28.53
C SER A 23 -12.09 -11.18 28.89
N GLN A 24 -10.86 -11.37 29.35
CA GLN A 24 -9.82 -10.48 28.84
C GLN A 24 -9.34 -11.11 27.53
N SER A 25 -9.61 -10.42 26.42
CA SER A 25 -9.06 -10.79 25.12
C SER A 25 -7.56 -11.05 25.28
N LYS A 26 -7.08 -12.21 24.81
CA LYS A 26 -5.63 -12.50 24.75
C LYS A 26 -4.90 -11.56 23.80
N TYR A 27 -5.64 -10.86 22.96
CA TYR A 27 -5.11 -9.96 21.95
C TYR A 27 -5.10 -8.51 22.46
N PRO A 28 -4.13 -7.70 22.02
CA PRO A 28 -4.17 -6.27 22.22
C PRO A 28 -5.54 -5.69 21.84
N ARG A 29 -6.09 -4.77 22.65
CA ARG A 29 -7.37 -4.10 22.35
C ARG A 29 -7.41 -3.47 20.96
N CYS A 30 -6.26 -3.09 20.43
CA CYS A 30 -6.14 -2.53 19.11
C CYS A 30 -6.43 -3.53 17.97
N TYR A 31 -6.78 -4.81 18.22
CA TYR A 31 -7.19 -5.75 17.16
C TYR A 31 -8.72 -5.91 17.01
N GLY A 32 -9.50 -5.25 17.87
CA GLY A 32 -10.93 -5.47 17.97
C GLY A 32 -11.31 -6.76 18.70
N ASP A 33 -12.60 -7.12 18.63
CA ASP A 33 -13.23 -8.23 19.35
C ASP A 33 -13.22 -9.56 18.57
N VAL A 34 -12.93 -9.52 17.27
CA VAL A 34 -12.95 -10.69 16.38
C VAL A 34 -11.58 -10.86 15.72
N VAL A 35 -10.72 -11.66 16.37
CA VAL A 35 -9.38 -11.96 15.88
C VAL A 35 -9.31 -13.43 15.45
N PRO A 36 -8.80 -13.75 14.24
CA PRO A 36 -8.60 -15.11 13.80
C PRO A 36 -7.74 -15.90 14.80
N SER A 37 -8.13 -17.13 15.15
CA SER A 37 -7.42 -17.96 16.13
C SER A 37 -6.01 -18.37 15.70
N VAL A 38 -5.69 -18.18 14.43
CA VAL A 38 -4.40 -18.49 13.81
C VAL A 38 -3.38 -17.35 13.93
N CYS A 39 -3.83 -16.16 14.34
CA CYS A 39 -2.95 -15.02 14.59
C CYS A 39 -2.01 -15.31 15.76
N SER A 40 -0.79 -14.79 15.68
CA SER A 40 0.07 -14.70 16.86
C SER A 40 -0.57 -13.79 17.92
N ASP A 41 -0.41 -14.15 19.19
CA ASP A 41 -0.85 -13.36 20.34
C ASP A 41 0.19 -12.31 20.78
N ARG A 42 1.36 -12.30 20.11
CA ARG A 42 2.45 -11.38 20.39
C ARG A 42 2.18 -9.98 19.80
N PRO A 43 2.24 -8.91 20.59
CA PRO A 43 2.07 -7.54 20.06
C PRO A 43 3.09 -7.14 18.99
N GLU A 44 4.30 -7.70 19.05
CA GLU A 44 5.37 -7.50 18.07
C GLU A 44 5.11 -8.18 16.71
N ASP A 45 4.17 -9.13 16.66
CA ASP A 45 3.78 -9.81 15.43
C ASP A 45 2.68 -9.02 14.67
N PHE A 46 2.30 -7.83 15.15
CA PHE A 46 1.56 -6.87 14.33
C PHE A 46 2.42 -6.47 13.14
N TYR A 47 1.93 -6.77 11.94
CA TYR A 47 2.68 -6.56 10.72
C TYR A 47 2.31 -5.22 10.07
N ASP A 48 1.02 -4.92 9.97
CA ASP A 48 0.53 -3.71 9.31
C ASP A 48 -0.93 -3.36 9.63
N GLU A 49 -1.36 -2.14 9.29
CA GLU A 49 -2.78 -1.77 9.18
C GLU A 49 -3.09 -0.95 7.93
N LEU A 50 -4.25 -1.21 7.33
CA LEU A 50 -4.79 -0.41 6.24
C LEU A 50 -6.10 0.25 6.65
N TYR A 51 -6.16 1.57 6.52
CA TYR A 51 -7.32 2.42 6.82
C TYR A 51 -7.94 2.26 8.21
N GLU A 52 -7.18 1.78 9.21
CA GLU A 52 -7.71 1.45 10.54
C GLU A 52 -8.83 0.39 10.52
N HIS A 53 -9.03 -0.25 9.36
CA HIS A 53 -10.11 -1.20 9.09
C HIS A 53 -9.57 -2.61 8.84
N ILE A 54 -8.37 -2.75 8.29
CA ILE A 54 -7.73 -4.06 8.05
C ILE A 54 -6.45 -4.15 8.84
N TYR A 55 -6.30 -5.24 9.59
CA TYR A 55 -5.07 -5.57 10.28
C TYR A 55 -4.37 -6.75 9.66
N PHE A 56 -3.07 -6.62 9.58
CA PHE A 56 -2.14 -7.64 9.13
C PHE A 56 -1.33 -8.07 10.34
N VAL A 57 -1.43 -9.34 10.70
CA VAL A 57 -0.76 -9.92 11.86
C VAL A 57 -0.04 -11.17 11.41
N GLN A 58 1.18 -11.42 11.89
CA GLN A 58 1.85 -12.67 11.56
C GLN A 58 1.05 -13.85 12.10
N HIS A 59 0.95 -14.89 11.30
CA HIS A 59 0.42 -16.17 11.73
C HIS A 59 1.28 -16.74 12.87
N ALA A 60 0.71 -17.58 13.73
CA ALA A 60 1.41 -18.14 14.90
C ALA A 60 2.67 -18.97 14.55
N ASN A 61 2.81 -19.42 13.30
CA ASN A 61 4.02 -20.09 12.78
C ASN A 61 5.08 -19.10 12.23
N GLN A 62 4.76 -17.81 12.13
CA GLN A 62 5.60 -16.72 11.63
C GLN A 62 5.99 -16.77 10.14
N ASP A 63 5.39 -17.69 9.36
CA ASP A 63 5.70 -17.90 7.94
C ASP A 63 4.82 -17.09 6.99
N CYS A 64 3.65 -16.64 7.45
CA CYS A 64 2.68 -15.91 6.65
C CYS A 64 1.99 -14.79 7.43
N ILE A 65 1.26 -13.95 6.69
CA ILE A 65 0.51 -12.83 7.23
C ILE A 65 -0.98 -13.14 7.18
N VAL A 66 -1.66 -12.95 8.30
CA VAL A 66 -3.11 -13.02 8.43
C VAL A 66 -3.66 -11.61 8.29
N ALA A 67 -4.53 -11.41 7.30
CA ALA A 67 -5.24 -10.16 7.09
C ALA A 67 -6.70 -10.31 7.51
N PHE A 68 -7.22 -9.42 8.35
CA PHE A 68 -8.60 -9.47 8.82
C PHE A 68 -9.13 -8.07 9.15
N GLN A 69 -10.46 -7.93 9.13
CA GLN A 69 -11.11 -6.67 9.45
C GLN A 69 -11.10 -6.43 10.97
N CYS A 70 -10.78 -5.20 11.39
CA CYS A 70 -10.98 -4.78 12.76
C CYS A 70 -12.49 -4.67 13.03
N CYS A 71 -13.01 -5.54 13.91
CA CYS A 71 -14.42 -5.55 14.28
C CYS A 71 -14.57 -5.30 15.78
N GLU A 72 -15.23 -4.21 16.15
CA GLU A 72 -15.69 -3.95 17.52
C GLU A 72 -17.18 -4.29 17.61
N LYS A 73 -17.55 -5.32 18.38
CA LYS A 73 -18.92 -5.84 18.47
C LYS A 73 -19.91 -4.82 19.05
N GLU A 74 -19.40 -3.86 19.82
CA GLU A 74 -20.18 -2.79 20.42
C GLU A 74 -20.31 -1.57 19.51
N ASN A 75 -19.64 -1.53 18.35
CA ASN A 75 -19.70 -0.39 17.44
C ASN A 75 -21.06 -0.38 16.71
N PRO A 76 -21.95 0.59 17.00
CA PRO A 76 -23.30 0.62 16.42
C PRO A 76 -23.30 1.02 14.93
N ARG A 77 -22.13 1.31 14.35
CA ARG A 77 -21.98 1.73 12.96
C ARG A 77 -21.72 0.59 11.98
N VAL A 78 -21.47 -0.62 12.46
CA VAL A 78 -21.11 -1.75 11.58
C VAL A 78 -22.11 -2.87 11.77
N ASP A 79 -22.85 -3.19 10.70
CA ASP A 79 -23.76 -4.33 10.69
C ASP A 79 -22.95 -5.63 10.92
N PRO A 80 -23.39 -6.56 11.79
CA PRO A 80 -22.79 -7.88 11.91
C PRO A 80 -22.60 -8.64 10.58
N GLU A 81 -23.44 -8.38 9.57
CA GLU A 81 -23.29 -8.95 8.23
C GLU A 81 -22.13 -8.29 7.44
N GLU A 82 -21.75 -7.05 7.77
CA GLU A 82 -20.62 -6.32 7.17
C GLU A 82 -19.26 -6.68 7.78
N TRP A 83 -19.22 -7.40 8.91
CA TRP A 83 -17.98 -7.81 9.60
C TRP A 83 -17.09 -8.76 8.77
N PHE A 84 -17.64 -9.38 7.74
CA PHE A 84 -16.94 -10.34 6.89
C PHE A 84 -16.74 -9.85 5.46
N LEU A 85 -17.01 -8.57 5.20
CA LEU A 85 -17.01 -8.01 3.85
C LEU A 85 -15.63 -8.10 3.19
N ILE A 86 -14.55 -7.90 3.95
CA ILE A 86 -13.17 -8.06 3.48
C ILE A 86 -12.79 -9.54 3.26
N ALA A 87 -13.28 -10.46 4.10
CA ALA A 87 -13.03 -11.89 3.98
C ALA A 87 -13.63 -12.47 2.68
N GLU A 88 -14.65 -11.82 2.14
CA GLU A 88 -15.23 -12.17 0.84
C GLU A 88 -14.64 -11.34 -0.31
N ARG A 89 -14.48 -10.03 -0.12
CA ARG A 89 -14.16 -9.11 -1.21
C ARG A 89 -12.74 -9.28 -1.73
N ILE A 90 -11.73 -9.28 -0.85
CA ILE A 90 -10.33 -9.28 -1.29
C ILE A 90 -9.97 -10.61 -1.96
N PRO A 91 -10.31 -11.78 -1.38
CA PRO A 91 -10.13 -13.06 -2.05
C PRO A 91 -10.82 -13.12 -3.43
N ARG A 92 -12.02 -12.53 -3.58
CA ARG A 92 -12.73 -12.47 -4.87
C ARG A 92 -11.93 -11.75 -5.96
N VAL A 93 -11.14 -10.73 -5.62
CA VAL A 93 -10.27 -10.05 -6.60
C VAL A 93 -9.14 -10.96 -7.06
N TYR A 94 -8.50 -11.69 -6.12
CA TYR A 94 -7.48 -12.69 -6.46
C TYR A 94 -8.04 -13.81 -7.33
N GLU A 95 -9.20 -14.35 -6.97
CA GLU A 95 -9.90 -15.41 -7.71
C GLU A 95 -10.29 -14.94 -9.11
N TYR A 96 -10.83 -13.72 -9.22
CA TYR A 96 -11.16 -13.10 -10.51
C TYR A 96 -9.93 -13.02 -11.42
N LEU A 97 -8.81 -12.48 -10.91
CA LEU A 97 -7.56 -12.36 -11.67
C LEU A 97 -6.97 -13.73 -12.04
N ALA A 98 -7.07 -14.73 -11.16
CA ALA A 98 -6.59 -16.08 -11.41
C ALA A 98 -7.39 -16.80 -12.50
N HIS A 99 -8.71 -16.54 -12.55
CA HIS A 99 -9.59 -17.04 -13.61
C HIS A 99 -9.36 -16.32 -14.94
N SER A 100 -9.19 -14.99 -14.92
CA SER A 100 -9.03 -14.20 -16.14
C SER A 100 -7.68 -14.44 -16.84
N THR A 101 -6.66 -14.88 -16.10
CA THR A 101 -5.34 -15.27 -16.62
C THR A 101 -5.28 -16.71 -17.19
N ASN A 102 -6.44 -17.37 -17.38
CA ASN A 102 -6.57 -18.72 -17.97
C ASN A 102 -5.88 -19.85 -17.20
N THR A 103 -5.90 -19.81 -15.86
CA THR A 103 -5.54 -20.97 -15.03
C THR A 103 -6.77 -21.88 -14.90
N PRO A 104 -6.87 -22.99 -15.66
CA PRO A 104 -8.07 -23.83 -15.64
C PRO A 104 -8.02 -24.69 -14.37
N ASN A 105 -8.98 -24.48 -13.46
CA ASN A 105 -9.04 -24.99 -12.08
C ASN A 105 -8.18 -24.20 -11.08
N VAL A 106 -8.53 -22.93 -10.85
CA VAL A 106 -8.20 -22.28 -9.58
C VAL A 106 -9.00 -22.98 -8.50
N ASP A 107 -8.34 -23.88 -7.79
CA ASP A 107 -8.81 -24.35 -6.51
C ASP A 107 -8.68 -23.17 -5.54
N VAL A 108 -9.80 -22.61 -5.09
CA VAL A 108 -9.83 -21.44 -4.19
C VAL A 108 -9.16 -21.70 -2.84
N ASP A 109 -8.92 -22.97 -2.53
CA ASP A 109 -8.17 -23.41 -1.34
C ASP A 109 -6.66 -23.52 -1.60
N GLN A 110 -6.17 -23.21 -2.81
CA GLN A 110 -4.75 -23.21 -3.14
C GLN A 110 -4.16 -21.79 -3.19
N PRO A 111 -2.84 -21.66 -2.96
CA PRO A 111 -2.15 -20.39 -3.14
C PRO A 111 -2.29 -19.84 -4.56
N ILE A 112 -2.64 -18.56 -4.68
CA ILE A 112 -2.78 -17.84 -5.95
C ILE A 112 -1.58 -16.91 -6.10
N ASP A 113 -0.88 -17.07 -7.22
CA ASP A 113 0.33 -16.32 -7.58
C ASP A 113 0.11 -15.65 -8.94
N LEU A 114 -0.29 -14.38 -8.93
CA LEU A 114 -0.79 -13.68 -10.11
C LEU A 114 0.31 -13.00 -10.92
N HIS A 115 1.21 -12.32 -10.22
CA HIS A 115 2.17 -11.39 -10.81
C HIS A 115 3.33 -11.18 -9.82
N PRO A 116 4.60 -11.06 -10.27
CA PRO A 116 5.76 -10.87 -9.39
C PRO A 116 5.68 -9.62 -8.51
N ARG A 117 4.85 -8.64 -8.88
CA ARG A 117 4.62 -7.39 -8.13
C ARG A 117 3.31 -7.36 -7.35
N ILE A 118 2.65 -8.50 -7.17
CA ILE A 118 1.47 -8.65 -6.29
C ILE A 118 1.86 -9.65 -5.20
N VAL A 119 1.48 -9.36 -3.95
CA VAL A 119 1.72 -10.29 -2.83
C VAL A 119 0.95 -11.58 -3.07
N LYS A 120 1.61 -12.72 -2.92
CA LYS A 120 0.98 -14.04 -3.09
C LYS A 120 -0.13 -14.26 -2.06
N TYR A 121 -1.29 -14.68 -2.56
CA TYR A 121 -2.42 -15.09 -1.74
C TYR A 121 -2.28 -16.56 -1.36
N LEU A 122 -2.49 -16.90 -0.08
CA LEU A 122 -2.24 -18.25 0.45
C LEU A 122 -3.52 -19.01 0.84
N GLY A 123 -4.68 -18.35 0.90
CA GLY A 123 -5.96 -19.01 1.15
C GLY A 123 -6.92 -18.20 2.02
N ARG A 124 -8.19 -18.65 2.05
CA ARG A 124 -9.26 -18.05 2.84
C ARG A 124 -9.17 -18.49 4.30
N LEU A 125 -9.64 -17.63 5.20
CA LEU A 125 -9.95 -17.99 6.57
C LEU A 125 -11.45 -17.74 6.83
N PRO A 126 -12.04 -18.38 7.86
CA PRO A 126 -13.40 -18.04 8.28
C PRO A 126 -13.56 -16.55 8.64
N VAL A 127 -12.46 -15.94 9.11
CA VAL A 127 -12.36 -14.51 9.36
C VAL A 127 -11.05 -14.04 8.74
N GLY A 128 -11.14 -13.36 7.60
CA GLY A 128 -9.97 -12.83 6.89
C GLY A 128 -9.34 -13.80 5.88
N TYR A 129 -8.05 -13.62 5.60
CA TYR A 129 -7.31 -14.40 4.60
C TYR A 129 -5.81 -14.42 4.90
N LEU A 130 -5.07 -15.28 4.18
CA LEU A 130 -3.63 -15.44 4.30
C LEU A 130 -2.88 -14.85 3.11
N LEU A 131 -1.78 -14.17 3.38
CA LEU A 131 -0.82 -13.63 2.42
C LEU A 131 0.58 -14.14 2.72
N GLU A 132 1.45 -14.21 1.70
CA GLU A 132 2.87 -14.41 1.94
C GLU A 132 3.44 -13.27 2.79
N LYS A 133 4.44 -13.61 3.61
CA LYS A 133 5.19 -12.64 4.38
C LYS A 133 6.34 -12.10 3.54
N LEU A 134 6.44 -10.78 3.45
CA LEU A 134 7.58 -10.10 2.86
C LEU A 134 8.42 -9.47 3.97
N ASP A 135 9.70 -9.25 3.72
CA ASP A 135 10.58 -8.52 4.62
C ASP A 135 11.45 -7.62 3.73
N PRO A 136 11.47 -6.29 3.94
CA PRO A 136 11.04 -5.57 5.13
C PRO A 136 9.54 -5.28 5.22
N GLY A 137 8.70 -5.69 4.26
CA GLY A 137 7.25 -5.56 4.41
C GLY A 137 6.75 -4.12 4.18
N PRO A 138 5.81 -3.57 4.97
CA PRO A 138 5.08 -2.35 4.60
C PRO A 138 5.95 -1.13 4.34
N LEU A 139 5.78 -0.50 3.17
CA LEU A 139 6.54 0.68 2.77
C LEU A 139 6.19 1.90 3.63
N HIS A 140 4.91 2.11 3.95
CA HIS A 140 4.51 3.26 4.77
C HIS A 140 5.05 3.22 6.21
N ALA A 141 5.40 2.03 6.72
CA ALA A 141 6.06 1.85 8.02
C ALA A 141 7.61 1.91 7.92
N THR A 142 8.13 2.12 6.71
CA THR A 142 9.56 2.15 6.40
C THR A 142 10.00 3.59 6.08
N THR A 143 10.88 4.12 6.92
CA THR A 143 11.54 5.40 6.69
C THR A 143 12.58 5.25 5.57
N LEU A 144 12.51 6.13 4.57
CA LEU A 144 13.42 6.13 3.44
C LEU A 144 14.54 7.17 3.65
N PRO A 145 15.75 6.97 3.08
CA PRO A 145 16.79 7.98 3.15
C PRO A 145 16.41 9.21 2.32
N LEU A 146 17.01 10.36 2.63
CA LEU A 146 16.76 11.61 1.88
C LEU A 146 17.44 11.57 0.52
N LEU A 147 16.71 11.99 -0.50
CA LEU A 147 17.25 12.24 -1.82
C LEU A 147 17.95 13.62 -1.86
N THR A 148 19.17 13.67 -1.32
CA THR A 148 19.89 14.93 -1.05
C THR A 148 20.67 15.51 -2.23
N THR A 149 21.04 14.67 -3.21
CA THR A 149 21.99 15.01 -4.27
C THR A 149 21.38 14.76 -5.64
N PHE A 150 21.32 15.81 -6.45
CA PHE A 150 21.13 15.70 -7.89
C PHE A 150 22.41 16.24 -8.53
N PRO A 151 23.01 15.54 -9.49
CA PRO A 151 24.02 16.17 -10.34
C PRO A 151 23.38 17.42 -10.93
N ALA A 152 23.98 18.58 -10.70
CA ALA A 152 23.50 19.82 -11.29
C ALA A 152 23.33 19.59 -12.80
N SER A 153 22.17 20.00 -13.32
CA SER A 153 21.77 19.91 -14.72
C SER A 153 22.98 20.07 -15.64
N ARG A 154 23.20 19.09 -16.52
CA ARG A 154 24.20 19.16 -17.62
C ARG A 154 23.76 20.21 -18.66
N THR A 155 23.64 21.45 -18.25
CA THR A 155 23.44 22.62 -19.11
C THR A 155 24.78 23.25 -19.40
N SER A 156 25.60 22.57 -20.19
CA SER A 156 26.60 23.22 -21.03
C SER A 156 26.79 22.38 -22.28
N SER A 157 26.10 22.78 -23.35
CA SER A 157 26.61 22.58 -24.69
C SER A 157 28.04 23.11 -24.73
N ASP A 158 28.96 22.32 -25.27
CA ASP A 158 30.41 22.58 -25.38
C ASP A 158 31.25 21.96 -24.26
N ASP A 159 31.25 20.63 -24.17
CA ASP A 159 32.50 19.87 -24.10
C ASP A 159 32.28 18.42 -24.52
N LYS A 160 32.68 18.12 -25.75
CA LYS A 160 32.89 16.75 -26.23
C LYS A 160 34.22 16.26 -25.67
N ASP A 161 34.24 15.84 -24.40
CA ASP A 161 35.19 14.87 -23.86
C ASP A 161 35.07 14.83 -22.33
N PHE A 162 34.01 14.20 -21.81
CA PHE A 162 34.05 13.62 -20.48
C PHE A 162 33.30 12.29 -20.50
N SER A 163 34.07 11.21 -20.62
CA SER A 163 33.71 9.92 -20.02
C SER A 163 33.79 10.08 -18.50
N ASP A 164 32.89 10.86 -17.93
CA ASP A 164 32.67 10.89 -16.51
C ASP A 164 31.36 10.13 -16.27
N ASN A 165 31.52 8.84 -16.00
CA ASN A 165 30.50 8.03 -15.35
C ASN A 165 30.33 8.60 -13.95
N GLY A 166 29.67 9.76 -13.85
CA GLY A 166 29.18 10.24 -12.57
C GLY A 166 28.14 9.22 -12.12
N ASP A 167 28.52 8.35 -11.18
CA ASP A 167 27.66 7.31 -10.63
C ASP A 167 26.33 7.97 -10.23
N ARG A 168 25.22 7.50 -10.82
CA ARG A 168 23.91 8.04 -10.48
C ARG A 168 23.62 7.69 -9.03
N GLU A 169 22.94 8.61 -8.34
CA GLU A 169 22.54 8.41 -6.96
C GLU A 169 21.73 7.10 -6.84
N PRO A 170 22.19 6.09 -6.07
CA PRO A 170 21.52 4.79 -6.04
C PRO A 170 20.06 4.86 -5.58
N LEU A 171 19.72 5.80 -4.70
CA LEU A 171 18.34 6.00 -4.26
C LEU A 171 17.43 6.50 -5.38
N LEU A 172 17.95 7.35 -6.28
CA LEU A 172 17.19 7.77 -7.46
C LEU A 172 16.89 6.58 -8.37
N LEU A 173 17.88 5.70 -8.59
CA LEU A 173 17.71 4.48 -9.36
C LEU A 173 16.70 3.52 -8.70
N LEU A 174 16.71 3.41 -7.36
CA LEU A 174 15.73 2.62 -6.63
C LEU A 174 14.31 3.17 -6.81
N TYR A 175 14.14 4.49 -6.80
CA TYR A 175 12.83 5.10 -7.05
C TYR A 175 12.36 4.96 -8.50
N TYR A 176 13.27 4.97 -9.48
CA TYR A 176 12.92 4.57 -10.85
C TYR A 176 12.48 3.12 -10.93
N ARG A 177 13.17 2.20 -10.22
CA ARG A 177 12.78 0.80 -10.11
C ARG A 177 11.35 0.68 -9.57
N TRP A 178 11.06 1.33 -8.45
CA TRP A 178 9.70 1.30 -7.86
C TRP A 178 8.65 1.94 -8.75
N ALA A 179 8.98 3.03 -9.46
CA ALA A 179 8.08 3.66 -10.43
C ALA A 179 7.71 2.68 -11.56
N LEU A 180 8.69 1.95 -12.12
CA LEU A 180 8.43 0.97 -13.16
C LEU A 180 7.69 -0.28 -12.64
N GLN A 181 8.09 -0.82 -11.48
CA GLN A 181 7.47 -2.02 -10.88
C GLN A 181 5.99 -1.78 -10.55
N SER A 182 5.67 -0.61 -10.01
CA SER A 182 4.28 -0.21 -9.77
C SER A 182 3.48 -0.03 -11.06
N LEU A 183 4.08 0.55 -12.11
CA LEU A 183 3.42 0.65 -13.42
C LEU A 183 3.20 -0.70 -14.09
N ALA A 184 4.16 -1.64 -14.00
CA ALA A 184 4.01 -2.98 -14.57
C ALA A 184 2.86 -3.73 -13.91
N MET A 185 2.75 -3.63 -12.59
CA MET A 185 1.63 -4.16 -11.83
C MET A 185 0.29 -3.51 -12.21
N LEU A 186 0.22 -2.17 -12.28
CA LEU A 186 -0.99 -1.46 -12.69
C LEU A 186 -1.38 -1.81 -14.13
N ALA A 187 -0.41 -1.99 -15.03
CA ALA A 187 -0.66 -2.43 -16.40
C ALA A 187 -1.31 -3.81 -16.43
N PHE A 188 -0.81 -4.76 -15.63
CA PHE A 188 -1.43 -6.06 -15.47
C PHE A 188 -2.88 -5.95 -14.96
N LEU A 189 -3.15 -5.12 -13.95
CA LEU A 189 -4.52 -4.96 -13.41
C LEU A 189 -5.47 -4.32 -14.42
N HIS A 190 -5.04 -3.25 -15.07
CA HIS A 190 -5.84 -2.54 -16.08
C HIS A 190 -6.16 -3.40 -17.29
N GLU A 191 -5.25 -4.28 -17.72
CA GLU A 191 -5.50 -5.24 -18.81
C GLU A 191 -6.62 -6.24 -18.48
N HIS A 192 -6.89 -6.47 -17.18
CA HIS A 192 -7.98 -7.32 -16.70
C HIS A 192 -9.18 -6.50 -16.18
N GLY A 193 -9.21 -5.19 -16.42
CA GLY A 193 -10.30 -4.31 -15.99
C GLY A 193 -10.44 -4.18 -14.47
N VAL A 194 -9.35 -4.39 -13.73
CA VAL A 194 -9.29 -4.19 -12.28
C VAL A 194 -8.70 -2.82 -11.99
N TYR A 195 -9.39 -2.04 -11.16
CA TYR A 195 -8.95 -0.72 -10.72
C TYR A 195 -8.83 -0.74 -9.20
N LEU A 196 -7.64 -0.46 -8.66
CA LEU A 196 -7.39 -0.47 -7.21
C LEU A 196 -8.17 0.60 -6.49
N MET A 197 -8.23 1.75 -7.14
CA MET A 197 -8.73 3.00 -6.63
C MET A 197 -7.86 3.57 -5.50
N ASP A 198 -7.14 2.76 -4.69
CA ASP A 198 -6.30 3.14 -3.52
C ASP A 198 -4.80 2.88 -3.64
N PHE A 199 -4.24 3.20 -4.80
CA PHE A 199 -2.81 3.02 -4.95
C PHE A 199 -2.04 4.03 -4.07
N SER A 200 -1.26 3.55 -3.09
CA SER A 200 -0.48 4.42 -2.19
C SER A 200 0.65 3.65 -1.53
N SER A 201 1.52 4.34 -0.79
CA SER A 201 2.54 3.69 0.04
C SER A 201 1.96 2.75 1.10
N SER A 202 0.68 2.91 1.45
CA SER A 202 0.00 2.04 2.43
C SER A 202 -0.37 0.68 1.83
N THR A 203 -0.55 0.60 0.51
CA THR A 203 -0.88 -0.65 -0.20
C THR A 203 0.34 -1.35 -0.80
N ILE A 204 1.55 -0.84 -0.52
CA ILE A 204 2.81 -1.37 -1.05
C ILE A 204 3.69 -1.96 0.06
N TRP A 205 4.14 -3.18 -0.16
CA TRP A 205 5.14 -3.88 0.65
C TRP A 205 6.44 -4.05 -0.13
N ILE A 206 7.54 -4.23 0.59
CA ILE A 206 8.91 -4.33 0.07
C ILE A 206 9.45 -5.73 0.36
N ARG A 207 10.18 -6.31 -0.59
CA ARG A 207 10.91 -7.58 -0.47
C ARG A 207 12.36 -7.37 -0.03
N ASP A 208 13.05 -8.48 0.20
CA ASP A 208 14.43 -8.52 0.70
C ASP A 208 15.42 -7.90 -0.29
N ASP A 209 15.15 -8.10 -1.58
CA ASP A 209 15.87 -7.48 -2.70
C ASP A 209 15.47 -6.01 -2.94
N LEU A 210 14.66 -5.42 -2.06
CA LEU A 210 14.05 -4.09 -2.19
C LEU A 210 13.10 -3.90 -3.37
N SER A 211 12.61 -4.97 -4.00
CA SER A 211 11.49 -4.85 -4.96
C SER A 211 10.18 -4.60 -4.22
N ILE A 212 9.20 -4.00 -4.91
CA ILE A 212 7.88 -3.73 -4.33
C ILE A 212 6.81 -4.74 -4.78
N ALA A 213 5.78 -4.87 -3.95
CA ALA A 213 4.59 -5.67 -4.18
C ALA A 213 3.33 -4.96 -3.67
N LEU A 214 2.21 -5.10 -4.37
CA LEU A 214 0.91 -4.67 -3.86
C LEU A 214 0.33 -5.71 -2.90
N SER A 215 -0.04 -5.24 -1.71
CA SER A 215 -0.64 -6.01 -0.64
C SER A 215 -2.14 -5.75 -0.44
N GLY A 216 -2.66 -4.66 -1.02
CA GLY A 216 -4.04 -4.21 -0.84
C GLY A 216 -4.89 -4.31 -2.11
N PHE A 217 -6.08 -4.91 -1.97
CA PHE A 217 -7.17 -4.85 -2.96
C PHE A 217 -8.47 -4.39 -2.30
N VAL A 218 -8.37 -3.56 -1.26
CA VAL A 218 -9.50 -3.24 -0.37
C VAL A 218 -10.59 -2.50 -1.13
N ASN A 219 -10.18 -1.46 -1.85
CA ASN A 219 -11.08 -0.65 -2.65
C ASN A 219 -11.08 -1.07 -4.13
N ALA A 220 -10.43 -2.18 -4.44
CA ALA A 220 -10.34 -2.65 -5.81
C ALA A 220 -11.73 -2.98 -6.35
N THR A 221 -11.98 -2.54 -7.57
CA THR A 221 -13.20 -2.80 -8.32
C THR A 221 -12.87 -3.74 -9.46
N ILE A 222 -13.69 -4.79 -9.61
CA ILE A 222 -13.60 -5.76 -10.70
C ILE A 222 -14.80 -5.60 -11.65
N PRO A 223 -14.73 -6.06 -12.91
CA PRO A 223 -15.81 -5.86 -13.89
C PRO A 223 -17.18 -6.43 -13.50
N SER A 224 -17.23 -7.38 -12.55
CA SER A 224 -18.47 -7.94 -12.02
C SER A 224 -19.09 -7.14 -10.87
N ASP A 225 -18.47 -6.04 -10.44
CA ASP A 225 -19.04 -5.17 -9.42
C ASP A 225 -20.03 -4.17 -10.05
N GLU A 226 -21.22 -4.05 -9.46
CA GLU A 226 -22.25 -3.12 -9.94
C GLU A 226 -21.88 -1.66 -9.68
N TRP A 227 -21.16 -1.42 -8.58
CA TRP A 227 -20.69 -0.11 -8.15
C TRP A 227 -19.30 -0.24 -7.56
N PRO A 228 -18.44 0.79 -7.71
CA PRO A 228 -17.17 0.79 -7.02
C PRO A 228 -17.38 0.82 -5.51
N TYR A 229 -16.49 0.17 -4.78
CA TYR A 229 -16.60 0.05 -3.34
C TYR A 229 -15.77 1.09 -2.61
N SER A 230 -16.38 1.68 -1.60
CA SER A 230 -15.72 2.54 -0.63
C SER A 230 -16.23 2.15 0.76
N PRO A 231 -15.40 1.53 1.62
CA PRO A 231 -15.81 1.02 2.93
C PRO A 231 -16.36 2.11 3.86
N ASP A 232 -15.99 3.37 3.65
CA ASP A 232 -16.43 4.51 4.45
C ASP A 232 -17.23 5.55 3.65
N GLY A 233 -17.41 5.33 2.34
CA GLY A 233 -18.02 6.30 1.42
C GLY A 233 -17.22 7.59 1.23
N THR A 234 -16.18 7.85 2.04
CA THR A 234 -15.42 9.11 2.05
C THR A 234 -14.46 9.21 0.88
N ARG A 235 -14.06 8.06 0.34
CA ARG A 235 -13.17 8.01 -0.81
C ARG A 235 -13.76 8.63 -2.09
N TYR A 236 -15.08 8.80 -2.15
CA TYR A 236 -15.76 9.52 -3.22
C TYR A 236 -15.90 11.02 -2.96
N GLU A 237 -15.56 11.48 -1.75
CA GLU A 237 -15.59 12.90 -1.42
C GLU A 237 -14.33 13.60 -1.96
N THR A 238 -14.39 14.01 -3.22
CA THR A 238 -13.45 14.97 -3.83
C THR A 238 -11.98 14.54 -3.85
N GLU A 239 -11.68 13.32 -4.32
CA GLU A 239 -10.36 13.10 -4.94
C GLU A 239 -10.32 13.89 -6.25
N ILE A 240 -9.46 14.90 -6.28
CA ILE A 240 -9.57 16.06 -7.16
C ILE A 240 -9.03 15.75 -8.58
N TYR A 241 -8.54 14.53 -8.81
CA TYR A 241 -7.80 14.15 -10.02
C TYR A 241 -8.62 13.33 -11.02
N TYR A 242 -9.90 13.05 -10.73
CA TYR A 242 -10.72 12.16 -11.55
C TYR A 242 -11.91 12.88 -12.17
N PRO A 243 -12.18 12.66 -13.47
CA PRO A 243 -13.44 13.08 -14.04
C PRO A 243 -14.58 12.38 -13.29
N THR A 244 -15.60 13.15 -12.90
CA THR A 244 -16.83 12.59 -12.32
C THR A 244 -17.85 12.36 -13.41
N ASN A 245 -18.58 11.26 -13.31
CA ASN A 245 -19.73 11.01 -14.16
C ASN A 245 -20.80 12.09 -13.85
N PRO A 246 -21.23 12.87 -14.87
CA PRO A 246 -22.16 13.98 -14.65
C PRO A 246 -23.56 13.54 -14.18
N ASP A 247 -23.95 12.28 -14.45
CA ASP A 247 -25.26 11.74 -14.09
C ASP A 247 -25.28 11.17 -12.66
N SER A 248 -24.18 10.56 -12.22
CA SER A 248 -24.10 9.88 -10.91
C SER A 248 -23.32 10.67 -9.85
N GLY A 249 -22.47 11.61 -10.26
CA GLY A 249 -21.55 12.33 -9.38
C GLY A 249 -20.37 11.49 -8.86
N HIS A 250 -20.32 10.20 -9.19
CA HIS A 250 -19.22 9.30 -8.81
C HIS A 250 -18.03 9.44 -9.78
N PRO A 251 -16.81 9.08 -9.35
CA PRO A 251 -15.66 9.00 -10.25
C PRO A 251 -15.94 8.09 -11.44
N GLU A 252 -15.51 8.50 -12.63
CA GLU A 252 -15.51 7.64 -13.81
C GLU A 252 -14.47 6.53 -13.63
N LEU A 253 -14.95 5.29 -13.48
CA LEU A 253 -14.09 4.13 -13.32
C LEU A 253 -13.24 3.91 -14.56
N SER A 254 -11.96 4.20 -14.40
CA SER A 254 -10.97 4.12 -15.46
C SER A 254 -9.58 3.93 -14.86
N PRO A 255 -8.61 3.45 -15.66
CA PRO A 255 -7.20 3.42 -15.25
C PRO A 255 -6.68 4.74 -14.69
N LYS A 256 -7.24 5.87 -15.16
CA LYS A 256 -6.81 7.22 -14.79
C LYS A 256 -6.89 7.45 -13.27
N ILE A 257 -7.75 6.70 -12.58
CA ILE A 257 -7.82 6.71 -11.12
C ILE A 257 -6.47 6.28 -10.52
N ASP A 258 -6.08 5.04 -10.78
CA ASP A 258 -4.84 4.47 -10.28
C ASP A 258 -3.59 5.22 -10.78
N LEU A 259 -3.64 5.83 -11.98
CA LEU A 259 -2.51 6.57 -12.54
C LEU A 259 -2.22 7.90 -11.82
N SER A 260 -3.25 8.60 -11.34
CA SER A 260 -3.05 9.81 -10.54
C SER A 260 -2.49 9.48 -9.16
N ASP A 261 -3.02 8.44 -8.54
CA ASP A 261 -2.52 7.90 -7.28
C ASP A 261 -1.06 7.46 -7.43
N TRP A 262 -0.73 6.77 -8.52
CA TRP A 262 0.65 6.41 -8.87
C TRP A 262 1.55 7.64 -9.01
N ALA A 263 1.09 8.68 -9.69
CA ALA A 263 1.86 9.90 -9.86
C ALA A 263 2.11 10.59 -8.50
N THR A 264 1.12 10.58 -7.61
CA THR A 264 1.24 11.08 -6.24
C THR A 264 2.24 10.26 -5.43
N PHE A 265 2.18 8.94 -5.51
CA PHE A 265 3.13 8.03 -4.88
C PHE A 265 4.58 8.29 -5.33
N VAL A 266 4.84 8.33 -6.64
CA VAL A 266 6.19 8.59 -7.17
C VAL A 266 6.66 9.99 -6.84
N TRP A 267 5.78 10.99 -6.92
CA TRP A 267 6.10 12.35 -6.52
C TRP A 267 6.53 12.43 -5.04
N GLN A 268 5.84 11.73 -4.13
CA GLN A 268 6.23 11.67 -2.72
C GLN A 268 7.64 11.09 -2.55
N LEU A 269 7.98 10.01 -3.26
CA LEU A 269 9.33 9.43 -3.23
C LEU A 269 10.40 10.43 -3.73
N MET A 270 10.10 11.16 -4.80
CA MET A 270 11.06 12.03 -5.49
C MET A 270 11.27 13.40 -4.82
N ARG A 271 10.55 13.72 -3.75
CA ARG A 271 10.66 15.01 -3.04
C ARG A 271 11.88 15.09 -2.11
N LYS A 272 12.49 16.28 -2.02
CA LYS A 272 13.67 16.54 -1.16
C LYS A 272 13.37 16.45 0.35
N ASP A 273 12.11 16.52 0.76
CA ASP A 273 11.68 16.67 2.16
C ASP A 273 10.85 15.50 2.70
N ALA A 274 10.69 14.43 1.91
CA ALA A 274 9.77 13.33 2.19
C ALA A 274 10.17 12.45 3.41
N SER A 275 11.38 12.57 3.96
CA SER A 275 11.84 11.68 5.04
C SER A 275 11.72 12.21 6.46
N SER A 276 11.15 13.39 6.68
CA SER A 276 10.98 13.84 8.07
C SER A 276 9.82 13.07 8.72
N HIS A 277 10.01 12.58 9.95
CA HIS A 277 8.96 12.09 10.88
C HIS A 277 7.83 13.13 11.16
N GLY A 278 7.70 14.16 10.34
CA GLY A 278 6.68 15.20 10.36
C GLY A 278 6.24 15.67 8.96
N ALA A 279 6.63 15.01 7.86
CA ALA A 279 5.98 15.22 6.57
C ALA A 279 4.49 14.90 6.77
N LYS A 280 3.64 15.92 6.63
CA LYS A 280 2.21 15.78 6.90
C LYS A 280 1.69 14.67 5.99
N ARG A 281 1.02 13.66 6.53
CA ARG A 281 0.33 12.58 5.77
C ARG A 281 -0.63 13.08 4.68
N TRP A 282 -0.84 14.40 4.62
CA TRP A 282 -1.79 15.14 3.81
C TRP A 282 -1.13 16.07 2.77
N VAL A 283 0.17 15.90 2.46
CA VAL A 283 0.82 16.75 1.43
C VAL A 283 0.30 16.41 0.04
N MET A 284 -0.17 17.42 -0.69
CA MET A 284 -0.72 17.32 -2.03
C MET A 284 0.28 17.81 -3.08
N PRO A 285 0.25 17.32 -4.32
CA PRO A 285 1.08 17.80 -5.44
C PRO A 285 0.77 19.23 -5.89
N THR A 286 -0.04 19.97 -5.13
CA THR A 286 -0.31 21.40 -5.30
C THR A 286 0.23 22.24 -4.13
N ASP A 287 0.82 21.61 -3.11
CA ASP A 287 1.42 22.30 -1.96
C ASP A 287 2.54 23.25 -2.40
N PRO A 288 2.63 24.45 -1.79
CA PRO A 288 3.72 25.36 -2.10
C PRO A 288 5.01 24.85 -1.45
N LEU A 289 6.08 24.80 -2.24
CA LEU A 289 7.43 24.66 -1.70
C LEU A 289 7.90 25.94 -0.99
N ASP A 290 7.32 27.08 -1.36
CA ASP A 290 7.63 28.38 -0.76
C ASP A 290 6.60 28.73 0.34
N PRO A 291 7.01 28.82 1.61
CA PRO A 291 6.12 29.20 2.71
C PRO A 291 5.44 30.57 2.52
N THR A 292 5.97 31.43 1.64
CA THR A 292 5.39 32.75 1.34
C THR A 292 4.19 32.68 0.38
N GLU A 293 3.99 31.55 -0.31
CA GLU A 293 2.82 31.33 -1.19
C GLU A 293 1.56 30.87 -0.43
N MET A 294 1.66 30.51 0.85
CA MET A 294 0.49 30.21 1.69
C MET A 294 -0.06 31.50 2.31
N PRO A 295 -1.22 32.01 1.85
CA PRO A 295 -1.88 33.13 2.51
C PRO A 295 -2.47 32.68 3.87
N GLY A 296 -1.90 33.16 4.98
CA GLY A 296 -2.53 33.19 6.33
C GLY A 296 -3.40 31.98 6.75
N GLU A 297 -4.47 32.25 7.52
CA GLU A 297 -5.43 31.26 8.05
C GLU A 297 -6.38 30.70 6.96
N VAL A 298 -5.85 30.19 5.84
CA VAL A 298 -6.66 29.49 4.84
C VAL A 298 -6.68 27.99 5.16
N ASN A 299 -7.86 27.37 5.06
CA ASN A 299 -7.99 25.92 5.13
C ASN A 299 -7.13 25.28 4.02
N ALA A 300 -6.09 24.54 4.40
CA ALA A 300 -5.16 23.92 3.46
C ALA A 300 -5.88 23.10 2.39
N TRP A 301 -6.94 22.38 2.76
CA TRP A 301 -7.74 21.59 1.83
C TRP A 301 -8.43 22.44 0.75
N GLU A 302 -9.01 23.58 1.14
CA GLU A 302 -9.67 24.50 0.19
C GLU A 302 -8.64 25.17 -0.73
N TYR A 303 -7.45 25.50 -0.19
CA TYR A 303 -6.34 26.02 -0.98
C TYR A 303 -5.86 25.01 -2.02
N HIS A 304 -5.69 23.75 -1.66
CA HIS A 304 -5.34 22.68 -2.61
C HIS A 304 -6.39 22.52 -3.69
N LYS A 305 -7.68 22.47 -3.31
CA LYS A 305 -8.79 22.41 -4.28
C LYS A 305 -8.75 23.57 -5.26
N GLN A 306 -8.54 24.79 -4.76
CA GLN A 306 -8.40 25.96 -5.63
C GLN A 306 -7.23 25.82 -6.60
N ARG A 307 -6.03 25.47 -6.10
CA ARG A 307 -4.85 25.32 -6.98
C ARG A 307 -5.02 24.24 -8.02
N LEU A 308 -5.66 23.13 -7.68
CA LEU A 308 -5.95 22.08 -8.64
C LEU A 308 -6.95 22.53 -9.71
N ASN A 309 -8.00 23.25 -9.31
CA ASN A 309 -8.92 23.88 -10.26
C ASN A 309 -8.22 24.88 -11.19
N GLU A 310 -7.17 25.54 -10.71
CA GLU A 310 -6.31 26.43 -11.50
C GLU A 310 -5.23 25.68 -12.32
N GLY A 311 -5.16 24.34 -12.22
CA GLY A 311 -4.16 23.52 -12.89
C GLY A 311 -2.74 23.69 -12.35
N LYS A 312 -2.58 24.24 -11.14
CA LYS A 312 -1.28 24.53 -10.50
C LYS A 312 -0.70 23.30 -9.80
N LEU A 313 -0.39 22.29 -10.60
CA LEU A 313 0.36 21.11 -10.18
C LEU A 313 1.85 21.44 -10.08
N GLN A 314 2.54 20.82 -9.12
CA GLN A 314 3.98 20.96 -8.97
C GLN A 314 4.70 20.21 -10.09
N LEU A 315 5.51 20.93 -10.86
CA LEU A 315 6.42 20.34 -11.84
C LEU A 315 7.79 20.09 -11.19
N LEU A 316 8.12 18.81 -10.99
CA LEU A 316 9.48 18.40 -10.62
C LEU A 316 10.42 18.43 -11.84
N GLU A 317 11.73 18.33 -11.59
CA GLU A 317 12.76 18.18 -12.62
C GLU A 317 12.54 16.93 -13.49
N GLU A 318 13.10 16.90 -14.71
CA GLU A 318 12.95 15.75 -15.62
C GLU A 318 13.50 14.47 -15.00
N GLU A 319 14.64 14.56 -14.31
CA GLU A 319 15.26 13.45 -13.59
C GLU A 319 14.37 12.91 -12.48
N ARG A 320 13.34 13.64 -12.07
CA ARG A 320 12.35 13.20 -11.08
C ARG A 320 11.02 12.80 -11.71
N LEU A 321 11.04 12.56 -13.03
CA LEU A 321 9.88 12.18 -13.83
C LEU A 321 8.78 13.27 -13.87
N GLY A 322 9.10 14.52 -13.50
CA GLY A 322 8.12 15.60 -13.32
C GLY A 322 7.11 15.76 -14.46
N PRO A 323 7.54 15.79 -15.74
CA PRO A 323 6.62 15.86 -16.88
C PRO A 323 5.61 14.70 -16.93
N MET A 324 6.06 13.45 -16.71
CA MET A 324 5.20 12.27 -16.73
C MET A 324 4.20 12.29 -15.56
N LEU A 325 4.62 12.74 -14.38
CA LEU A 325 3.73 12.87 -13.21
C LEU A 325 2.62 13.89 -13.48
N VAL A 326 2.95 15.04 -14.07
CA VAL A 326 1.96 16.06 -14.45
C VAL A 326 0.98 15.56 -15.49
N LYS A 327 1.45 14.83 -16.50
CA LYS A 327 0.57 14.21 -17.52
C LYS A 327 -0.41 13.21 -16.89
N ALA A 328 0.05 12.40 -15.93
CA ALA A 328 -0.79 11.45 -15.21
C ALA A 328 -1.88 12.14 -14.38
N TRP A 329 -1.55 13.17 -13.59
CA TRP A 329 -2.55 13.95 -12.85
C TRP A 329 -3.56 14.68 -13.74
N LYS A 330 -3.19 14.98 -15.00
CA LYS A 330 -4.09 15.58 -15.99
C LYS A 330 -4.92 14.55 -16.76
N GLY A 331 -4.74 13.26 -16.49
CA GLY A 331 -5.44 12.18 -17.19
C GLY A 331 -5.07 12.07 -18.68
N GLU A 332 -3.85 12.48 -19.06
CA GLU A 332 -3.36 12.46 -20.44
C GLU A 332 -2.91 11.06 -20.91
N TYR A 333 -2.94 10.07 -20.01
CA TYR A 333 -2.69 8.68 -20.32
C TYR A 333 -3.97 7.87 -20.26
N GLU A 334 -4.11 6.91 -21.17
CA GLU A 334 -5.26 6.02 -21.21
C GLU A 334 -5.09 4.82 -20.27
N ASN A 335 -3.86 4.37 -20.04
CA ASN A 335 -3.57 3.23 -19.16
C ASN A 335 -2.11 3.23 -18.69
N ALA A 336 -1.80 2.36 -17.73
CA ALA A 336 -0.46 2.25 -17.14
C ALA A 336 0.61 1.79 -18.16
N ARG A 337 0.24 1.06 -19.21
CA ARG A 337 1.18 0.59 -20.24
C ARG A 337 1.78 1.77 -21.01
N GLU A 338 1.02 2.84 -21.25
CA GLU A 338 1.51 4.05 -21.91
C GLU A 338 2.57 4.77 -21.07
N ILE A 339 2.29 4.99 -19.78
CA ILE A 339 3.27 5.63 -18.87
C ILE A 339 4.51 4.75 -18.74
N LEU A 340 4.33 3.43 -18.59
CA LEU A 340 5.44 2.47 -18.49
C LEU A 340 6.39 2.60 -19.68
N GLN A 341 5.85 2.67 -20.90
CA GLN A 341 6.65 2.84 -22.10
C GLN A 341 7.37 4.20 -22.15
N GLU A 342 6.72 5.28 -21.76
CA GLU A 342 7.32 6.62 -21.75
C GLU A 342 8.43 6.74 -20.71
N VAL A 343 8.19 6.29 -19.47
CA VAL A 343 9.21 6.30 -18.40
C VAL A 343 10.39 5.42 -18.80
N ARG A 344 10.15 4.21 -19.33
CA ARG A 344 11.23 3.35 -19.84
C ARG A 344 12.06 4.03 -20.94
N SER A 345 11.38 4.65 -21.90
CA SER A 345 12.06 5.35 -23.01
C SER A 345 12.92 6.50 -22.50
N TYR A 346 12.40 7.28 -21.55
CA TYR A 346 13.15 8.33 -20.88
C TYR A 346 14.39 7.79 -20.15
N LEU A 347 14.22 6.76 -19.32
CA LEU A 347 15.31 6.15 -18.57
C LEU A 347 16.41 5.59 -19.48
N GLN A 348 16.03 4.93 -20.58
CA GLN A 348 16.97 4.47 -21.60
C GLN A 348 17.72 5.63 -22.27
N GLN A 349 17.01 6.72 -22.60
CA GLN A 349 17.60 7.90 -23.21
C GLN A 349 18.65 8.56 -22.31
N ILE A 350 18.42 8.62 -21.00
CA ILE A 350 19.40 9.13 -20.04
C ILE A 350 20.46 8.09 -19.65
N GLY A 351 20.43 6.88 -20.24
CA GLY A 351 21.43 5.83 -20.10
C GLY A 351 21.31 4.96 -18.86
N VAL A 352 20.13 4.90 -18.23
CA VAL A 352 19.85 3.99 -17.10
C VAL A 352 19.76 2.56 -17.64
N ARG A 353 20.46 1.63 -16.99
CA ARG A 353 20.44 0.21 -17.35
C ARG A 353 19.18 -0.45 -16.78
N MET A 354 18.57 -1.32 -17.57
CA MET A 354 17.38 -2.06 -17.17
C MET A 354 17.48 -3.53 -17.60
N ASP A 355 16.87 -4.41 -16.82
CA ASP A 355 16.55 -5.78 -17.18
C ASP A 355 15.03 -5.94 -17.29
N GLY A 356 14.55 -6.66 -18.30
CA GLY A 356 13.11 -6.84 -18.53
C GLY A 356 12.31 -5.52 -18.65
N GLU A 357 11.07 -5.54 -18.16
CA GLU A 357 10.11 -4.43 -18.28
C GLU A 357 10.14 -3.43 -17.10
N ASP A 358 10.61 -3.85 -15.92
CA ASP A 358 10.48 -3.06 -14.71
C ASP A 358 11.69 -3.08 -13.76
N GLU A 359 12.77 -3.76 -14.12
CA GLU A 359 13.96 -3.87 -13.27
C GLU A 359 15.02 -2.85 -13.70
N VAL A 360 15.32 -1.90 -12.82
CA VAL A 360 16.46 -0.98 -12.99
C VAL A 360 17.68 -1.60 -12.35
N LEU A 361 18.84 -1.49 -13.01
CA LEU A 361 20.10 -2.00 -12.52
C LEU A 361 20.99 -0.87 -11.99
N LEU A 362 21.75 -1.16 -10.94
CA LEU A 362 22.82 -0.28 -10.48
C LEU A 362 23.93 -0.17 -11.54
N ASP A 363 24.50 1.02 -11.69
CA ASP A 363 25.51 1.30 -12.73
C ASP A 363 26.79 0.46 -12.55
N ASP A 364 27.15 0.18 -11.30
CA ASP A 364 28.30 -0.62 -10.89
C ASP A 364 28.03 -2.15 -10.85
N GLY A 365 26.79 -2.58 -11.11
CA GLY A 365 26.39 -3.98 -11.15
C GLY A 365 26.27 -4.66 -9.77
N ARG A 366 26.37 -3.92 -8.67
CA ARG A 366 26.04 -4.45 -7.34
C ARG A 366 24.55 -4.79 -7.24
N LYS A 367 24.19 -5.55 -6.22
CA LYS A 367 22.79 -5.78 -5.88
C LYS A 367 22.27 -4.71 -4.93
N TRP A 368 20.95 -4.57 -4.86
CA TRP A 368 20.30 -3.56 -4.02
C TRP A 368 20.61 -3.77 -2.53
N GLU A 369 20.63 -5.02 -2.08
CA GLU A 369 20.96 -5.43 -0.71
C GLU A 369 22.43 -5.18 -0.32
N ASP A 370 23.32 -4.98 -1.30
CA ASP A 370 24.71 -4.59 -1.02
C ASP A 370 24.84 -3.09 -0.75
N VAL A 371 23.95 -2.27 -1.34
CA VAL A 371 23.97 -0.80 -1.25
C VAL A 371 23.12 -0.28 -0.10
N PHE A 372 22.03 -0.96 0.21
CA PHE A 372 21.08 -0.54 1.22
C PHE A 372 20.91 -1.60 2.29
N THR A 373 20.81 -1.16 3.54
CA THR A 373 20.47 -2.01 4.69
C THR A 373 19.15 -1.55 5.28
N VAL A 374 18.33 -2.51 5.72
CA VAL A 374 17.15 -2.22 6.53
C VAL A 374 17.53 -2.37 8.00
N VAL A 375 17.23 -1.35 8.81
CA VAL A 375 17.41 -1.39 10.25
C VAL A 375 16.07 -1.17 10.95
N GLN A 376 15.85 -1.89 12.06
CA GLN A 376 14.75 -1.57 12.96
C GLN A 376 15.09 -0.31 13.75
N THR A 377 14.16 0.63 13.87
CA THR A 377 14.37 1.85 14.65
C THR A 377 14.02 1.62 16.12
N ASP A 378 14.97 1.91 17.00
CA ASP A 378 14.80 1.73 18.45
C ASP A 378 13.62 2.57 18.97
N GLY A 379 12.69 1.91 19.68
CA GLY A 379 11.60 2.58 20.40
C GLY A 379 10.31 2.83 19.60
N ALA A 380 10.34 2.72 18.27
CA ALA A 380 9.11 2.63 17.48
C ALA A 380 8.78 1.15 17.29
N ARG A 381 7.65 0.67 17.85
CA ARG A 381 7.21 -0.74 17.76
C ARG A 381 7.22 -1.35 16.34
N ARG A 382 7.26 -0.50 15.30
CA ARG A 382 6.98 -0.82 13.89
C ARG A 382 7.96 -0.15 12.92
N GLY A 383 8.81 0.75 13.40
CA GLY A 383 9.61 1.60 12.53
C GLY A 383 10.76 0.83 11.92
N ARG A 384 10.81 0.81 10.59
CA ARG A 384 11.99 0.36 9.84
C ARG A 384 12.62 1.57 9.17
N GLU A 385 13.90 1.50 8.88
CA GLU A 385 14.61 2.51 8.12
C GLU A 385 15.51 1.85 7.09
N ILE A 386 15.38 2.27 5.83
CA ILE A 386 16.34 1.95 4.78
C ILE A 386 17.48 2.97 4.87
N ARG A 387 18.70 2.48 5.02
CA ARG A 387 19.92 3.30 5.07
C ARG A 387 20.89 2.87 4.00
N TYR A 388 21.75 3.78 3.58
CA TYR A 388 22.95 3.42 2.83
C TYR A 388 23.83 2.51 3.67
N ASN A 389 24.38 1.48 3.04
CA ASN A 389 25.33 0.58 3.67
C ASN A 389 26.70 1.25 3.68
N ASP A 390 27.20 1.63 4.87
CA ASP A 390 28.48 2.36 5.05
C ASP A 390 29.73 1.50 4.81
N ILE A 391 29.60 0.36 4.12
CA ILE A 391 30.73 -0.52 3.84
C ILE A 391 31.52 0.09 2.66
N HIS A 392 32.56 0.83 3.01
CA HIS A 392 33.55 1.55 2.16
C HIS A 392 33.38 3.07 2.07
N ARG A 393 33.65 3.75 3.20
CA ARG A 393 34.45 4.99 3.16
C ARG A 393 35.88 4.71 3.61
#